data_AF-A0A941A570-F1
#
_entry.id   AF-A0A941A570-F1
#
_cell.length_a   1.000
_cell.length_b   1.000
_cell.length_c   1.000
_cell.angle_alpha   90.00
_cell.angle_beta   90.00
_cell.angle_gamma   90.00
#
_symmetry.space_group_name_H-M   'P 1'
#
loop_
_entity.id
_entity.type
_entity.pdbx_description
1 polymer ?
#
loop_
_entity_poly.entity_id
_entity_poly.type
_entity_poly.pdbx_seq_one_letter_code
_entity_poly.pdbx_strand_id
1 'polypeptide(L)' 'MRRLIREQGEGLAAQGAQAVIAGFTQIPIVLQDGDLSAPAVDATLALAFRAVRAARGEKRRGVCSTAI' A
#
# COMPACT_ATOMS: atom_id res chain seq x y z
N MET A 1 19.34 6.09 0.03
CA MET A 1 18.24 5.15 -0.24
C MET A 1 16.87 5.82 -0.17
N ARG A 2 16.45 6.38 0.99
CA ARG A 2 15.13 7.04 1.15
C ARG A 2 14.77 8.07 0.07
N ARG A 3 15.71 8.98 -0.25
CA ARG A 3 15.52 10.00 -1.29
C ARG A 3 15.11 9.39 -2.64
N LEU A 4 15.84 8.36 -3.11
CA LEU A 4 15.58 7.72 -4.40
C LEU A 4 14.19 7.08 -4.43
N ILE A 5 13.81 6.36 -3.37
CA ILE A 5 12.49 5.72 -3.27
C ILE A 5 11.37 6.77 -3.29
N ARG A 6 11.56 7.89 -2.57
CA ARG A 6 10.62 9.00 -2.60
C ARG A 6 10.50 9.62 -4.00
N GLU A 7 11.63 9.86 -4.67
CA GLU A 7 11.65 10.42 -6.04
C GLU A 7 10.94 9.51 -7.05
N GLN A 8 11.16 8.19 -6.96
CA GLN A 8 10.43 7.25 -7.82
C GLN A 8 8.94 7.23 -7.50
N GLY A 9 8.56 7.27 -6.22
CA GLY A 9 7.17 7.35 -5.79
C GLY A 9 6.46 8.61 -6.29
N GLU A 10 7.11 9.77 -6.19
CA GLU A 10 6.57 11.04 -6.73
C GLU A 10 6.51 11.01 -8.26
N GLY A 11 7.46 10.35 -8.92
CA GLY A 11 7.41 10.14 -10.36
C GLY A 11 6.17 9.36 -10.80
N LEU A 12 5.79 8.31 -10.05
CA LEU A 12 4.55 7.56 -10.30
C LEU A 12 3.30 8.42 -10.03
N ALA A 13 3.29 9.20 -8.95
CA ALA A 13 2.18 10.10 -8.64
C ALA A 13 1.99 11.16 -9.75
N ALA A 14 3.09 11.74 -10.25
CA ALA A 14 3.06 12.70 -11.35
C ALA A 14 2.56 12.09 -12.68
N GLN A 15 2.69 10.78 -12.87
CA GLN A 15 2.13 10.04 -14.00
C GLN A 15 0.64 9.70 -13.83
N GLY A 16 0.01 10.09 -12.71
CA GLY A 16 -1.40 9.86 -12.44
C GLY A 16 -1.70 8.66 -11.55
N ALA A 17 -0.69 8.06 -10.90
CA ALA A 17 -0.95 7.02 -9.91
C ALA A 17 -1.80 7.57 -8.76
N GLN A 18 -2.96 6.96 -8.54
CA GLN A 18 -3.89 7.34 -7.47
C GLN A 18 -3.45 6.82 -6.09
N ALA A 19 -2.52 5.87 -6.06
CA ALA A 19 -1.85 5.35 -4.89
C ALA A 19 -0.55 4.65 -5.31
N VAL A 20 0.42 4.55 -4.40
CA VAL A 20 1.68 3.83 -4.60
C VAL A 20 1.72 2.67 -3.61
N ILE A 21 1.80 1.44 -4.12
CA ILE A 21 1.90 0.25 -3.26
C ILE A 21 3.36 0.01 -2.90
N ALA A 22 3.69 0.12 -1.62
CA ALA A 22 4.96 -0.33 -1.05
C ALA A 22 4.97 -1.87 -1.00
N GLY A 23 5.15 -2.50 -2.16
CA GLY A 23 4.97 -3.95 -2.38
C GLY A 23 6.10 -4.84 -1.90
N PHE A 24 7.22 -4.27 -1.45
CA PHE A 24 8.36 -5.01 -0.93
C PHE A 24 8.53 -4.68 0.55
N THR A 25 8.74 -5.71 1.38
CA THR A 25 8.68 -5.62 2.85
C THR A 25 9.59 -4.57 3.47
N GLN A 26 10.67 -4.16 2.79
CA GLN A 26 11.61 -3.14 3.26
C GLN A 26 11.20 -1.72 2.87
N ILE A 27 10.34 -1.53 1.86
CA ILE A 27 9.93 -0.20 1.39
C ILE A 27 9.16 0.58 2.47
N PRO A 28 8.21 -0.01 3.23
CA PRO A 28 7.52 0.69 4.31
C PRO A 28 8.42 1.27 5.40
N ILE A 29 9.66 0.75 5.54
CA ILE A 29 10.64 1.29 6.51
C ILE A 29 11.08 2.71 6.12
N VAL A 30 11.09 3.03 4.83
CA VAL A 30 11.65 4.29 4.28
C VAL A 30 10.63 5.14 3.53
N LEU A 31 9.45 4.60 3.23
CA LEU A 31 8.36 5.27 2.52
C LEU A 31 7.04 5.00 3.27
N GLN A 32 6.52 6.02 3.94
CA GLN A 32 5.28 5.96 4.71
C GLN A 32 4.16 6.76 4.03
N ASP A 33 2.92 6.51 4.45
CA ASP A 33 1.80 7.34 4.00
C ASP A 33 2.02 8.81 4.40
N GLY A 34 1.77 9.72 3.46
CA GLY A 34 2.11 11.15 3.59
C GLY A 34 3.53 11.54 3.14
N ASP A 35 4.41 10.60 2.81
CA ASP A 35 5.73 10.94 2.22
C ASP A 35 5.64 11.38 0.75
N LEU A 36 4.55 11.02 0.07
CA LEU A 36 4.25 11.27 -1.34
C LEU A 36 2.99 12.13 -1.49
N SER A 37 2.83 12.71 -2.67
CA SER A 37 1.58 13.40 -3.05
C SER A 37 0.38 12.47 -3.22
N ALA A 38 0.60 11.21 -3.58
CA ALA A 38 -0.42 10.15 -3.60
C ALA A 38 -0.31 9.24 -2.36
N PRO A 39 -1.41 8.61 -1.90
CA PRO A 39 -1.37 7.68 -0.77
C PRO A 39 -0.35 6.55 -0.96
N ALA A 40 0.45 6.27 0.07
CA ALA A 40 1.38 5.15 0.07
C ALA A 40 0.76 3.98 0.85
N VAL A 41 0.58 2.83 0.18
CA VAL A 41 -0.08 1.65 0.76
C VAL A 41 0.96 0.60 1.14
N ASP A 42 1.07 0.30 2.44
CA ASP A 42 1.92 -0.77 2.95
C ASP A 42 1.29 -2.15 2.70
N ALA A 43 1.87 -2.91 1.78
CA ALA A 43 1.43 -4.26 1.47
C ALA A 43 1.68 -5.26 2.61
N THR A 44 2.72 -5.04 3.42
CA THR A 44 3.07 -5.86 4.59
C THR A 44 2.01 -5.70 5.66
N LEU A 45 1.60 -4.46 5.95
CA LEU A 45 0.54 -4.18 6.91
C LEU A 45 -0.80 -4.76 6.43
N ALA A 46 -1.13 -4.63 5.15
CA ALA A 46 -2.31 -5.23 4.56
C ALA A 46 -2.32 -6.76 4.70
N LEU A 47 -1.18 -7.42 4.45
CA LEU A 47 -1.01 -8.85 4.65
C LEU A 47 -1.15 -9.24 6.13
N ALA A 48 -0.52 -8.49 7.04
CA ALA A 48 -0.59 -8.73 8.48
C ALA A 48 -2.04 -8.66 8.99
N PHE A 49 -2.80 -7.63 8.59
CA PHE A 49 -4.21 -7.53 8.93
C PHE A 49 -5.01 -8.75 8.43
N ARG A 50 -4.75 -9.23 7.21
CA ARG A 50 -5.43 -10.42 6.70
C ARG A 50 -5.02 -11.69 7.45
N ALA A 51 -3.75 -11.86 7.78
CA ALA A 51 -3.25 -13.00 8.53
C ALA A 51 -3.90 -13.08 9.93
N VAL A 52 -3.96 -11.96 10.66
CA VAL A 52 -4.60 -11.90 11.99
C VAL A 52 -6.09 -12.22 11.92
N ARG A 53 -6.81 -11.68 10.92
CA ARG A 53 -8.23 -11.97 10.72
C ARG A 53 -8.49 -13.44 10.40
N ALA A 54 -7.64 -14.04 9.57
CA ALA A 54 -7.73 -15.46 9.25
C ALA A 54 -7.48 -16.33 10.49
N ALA A 55 -6.47 -16.00 11.30
CA ALA A 55 -6.18 -16.70 12.55
C ALA A 55 -7.33 -16.61 13.57
N ARG A 56 -8.12 -15.54 13.54
CA ARG A 56 -9.35 -15.36 14.34
C ARG A 56 -10.58 -16.09 13.78
N GLY A 57 -10.48 -16.75 12.62
CA GLY A 57 -11.61 -17.42 11.97
C GLY A 57 -12.56 -16.48 11.22
N GLU A 58 -12.16 -15.24 10.93
CA GLU A 58 -12.99 -14.31 10.19
C GLU A 58 -13.07 -14.69 8.70
N LYS A 59 -14.28 -14.76 8.15
CA LYS A 59 -14.48 -15.00 6.72
C LYS A 59 -14.00 -13.81 5.88
N ARG A 60 -13.48 -14.07 4.67
CA ARG A 60 -13.26 -13.00 3.68
C ARG A 60 -14.60 -12.34 3.41
N ARG A 61 -14.72 -11.06 3.74
CA ARG A 61 -15.82 -10.23 3.21
C ARG A 61 -15.59 -10.17 1.70
N GLY A 62 -16.55 -10.68 0.92
CA GLY A 62 -16.55 -10.53 -0.52
C GLY A 62 -16.47 -9.04 -0.88
N VAL A 63 -15.71 -8.71 -1.91
CA VAL A 63 -15.74 -7.35 -2.48
C VAL A 63 -17.11 -7.23 -3.14
N CYS A 64 -17.95 -6.30 -2.68
CA CYS A 64 -19.14 -5.90 -3.40
C CYS A 64 -18.66 -5.36 -4.75
N SER A 65 -18.96 -6.08 -5.84
CA SER A 65 -18.82 -5.55 -7.18
C SER A 65 -19.89 -4.45 -7.31
N THR A 66 -19.53 -3.23 -6.93
CA THR A 66 -20.30 -2.07 -7.35
C THR A 66 -20.00 -1.87 -8.83
N ALA A 67 -21.08 -1.95 -9.60
CA ALA A 67 -21.14 -1.73 -11.04
C ALA A 67 -20.38 -0.48 -11.47
N ILE A 68 -19.66 -0.61 -12.58
CA ILE A 68 -19.38 0.49 -13.51
C ILE A 68 -20.60 0.58 -14.43
#